data_AF-A0A9W7C0H5-F1
#
_entry.id   AF-A0A9W7C0H5-F1
#
_cell.length_a   1.000
_cell.length_b   1.000
_cell.length_c   1.000
_cell.angle_alpha   90.00
_cell.angle_beta   90.00
_cell.angle_gamma   90.00
#
_symmetry.space_group_name_H-M   'P 1'
#
loop_
_entity.id
_entity.type
_entity.pdbx_description
1 polymer ?
#
loop_
_entity_poly.entity_id
_entity_poly.type
_entity_poly.pdbx_seq_one_letter_code
_entity_poly.pdbx_strand_id
1 'polypeptide(L)'
;MPSTTTTLGAGELRDLRRVFDHLACHVERTLLNRNLLAKSDRYARLQNFIENPQAASPVQNAEGADISKYQAPNELKLLQEEISDLKLTEKKIRDDVHKKISIRDLDAALKSLGRVCTKKELEYMIWEVDENLDQCVDWEEFQLMFERNTTDQTGLEPFELFNIVQFMTYDEDFKGHITEDDTMSTLFARHGRENLELQMNKLFGDQLKSAGGEGILTLEQYLRAVSVRQVKSKDIEYTVTTGSMIKQTKLSETV
;
A
#
# COMPACT_ATOMS: atom_id res chain seq x y z
N MET A 1 -18.02 31.12 -6.65
CA MET A 1 -18.11 29.98 -5.73
C MET A 1 -16.68 29.57 -5.41
N PRO A 2 -16.21 29.68 -4.16
CA PRO A 2 -14.91 29.10 -3.82
C PRO A 2 -15.08 27.58 -3.86
N SER A 3 -14.34 26.92 -4.75
CA SER A 3 -14.14 25.48 -4.73
C SER A 3 -13.53 25.11 -3.38
N THR A 4 -14.32 24.47 -2.52
CA THR A 4 -13.81 23.83 -1.31
C THR A 4 -12.93 22.68 -1.73
N THR A 5 -11.62 22.94 -1.83
CA THR A 5 -10.61 21.88 -1.86
C THR A 5 -10.70 21.18 -0.51
N THR A 6 -11.41 20.05 -0.46
CA THR A 6 -11.47 19.20 0.73
C THR A 6 -10.12 18.52 0.87
N THR A 7 -9.20 19.21 1.55
CA THR A 7 -7.89 18.65 1.90
C THR A 7 -8.09 17.41 2.78
N LEU A 8 -7.37 16.33 2.47
CA LEU A 8 -7.34 15.09 3.24
C LEU A 8 -7.15 15.39 4.74
N GLY A 9 -7.89 14.67 5.59
CA GLY A 9 -7.76 14.84 7.04
C GLY A 9 -6.36 14.44 7.52
N ALA A 10 -5.88 15.03 8.62
CA ALA A 10 -4.53 14.74 9.14
C ALA A 10 -4.29 13.26 9.48
N GLY A 11 -5.34 12.54 9.93
CA GLY A 11 -5.27 11.09 10.17
C GLY A 11 -5.10 10.31 8.88
N GLU A 12 -5.93 10.61 7.88
CA GLU A 12 -5.91 9.97 6.57
C GLU A 12 -4.59 10.21 5.83
N LEU A 13 -4.03 11.42 5.91
CA LEU A 13 -2.72 11.72 5.32
C LEU A 13 -1.60 10.91 5.98
N ARG A 14 -1.66 10.69 7.30
CA ARG A 14 -0.70 9.84 8.01
C ARG A 14 -0.82 8.39 7.56
N ASP A 15 -2.04 7.89 7.42
CA ASP A 15 -2.29 6.50 7.01
C ASP A 15 -1.87 6.31 5.55
N LEU A 16 -2.14 7.29 4.68
CA LEU A 16 -1.67 7.32 3.30
C LEU A 16 -0.14 7.35 3.22
N ARG A 17 0.51 8.17 4.06
CA ARG A 17 1.98 8.22 4.15
C ARG A 17 2.57 6.88 4.58
N ARG A 18 1.94 6.20 5.54
CA ARG A 18 2.33 4.86 5.97
C ARG A 18 2.26 3.86 4.80
N VAL A 19 1.21 3.89 4.00
CA VAL A 19 1.08 3.02 2.81
C VAL A 19 2.14 3.35 1.76
N PHE A 20 2.35 4.63 1.45
CA PHE A 20 3.39 5.05 0.51
C PHE A 20 4.77 4.58 0.98
N ASP A 21 5.12 4.82 2.25
CA ASP A 21 6.38 4.39 2.83
C ASP A 21 6.54 2.86 2.83
N HIS A 22 5.44 2.11 2.86
CA HIS A 22 5.46 0.65 2.72
C HIS A 22 5.74 0.20 1.27
N LEU A 23 5.14 0.86 0.28
CA LEU A 23 5.26 0.54 -1.14
C LEU A 23 6.55 1.08 -1.78
N ALA A 24 7.03 2.25 -1.35
CA ALA A 24 8.20 2.89 -1.93
C ALA A 24 9.48 2.10 -1.60
N CYS A 25 10.30 1.87 -2.63
CA CYS A 25 11.53 1.06 -2.58
C CYS A 25 11.34 -0.29 -1.87
N HIS A 26 10.15 -0.91 -1.99
CA HIS A 26 9.76 -2.12 -1.28
C HIS A 26 10.73 -3.28 -1.52
N VAL A 27 11.19 -3.49 -2.76
CA VAL A 27 12.11 -4.58 -3.10
C VAL A 27 13.46 -4.37 -2.41
N GLU A 28 14.01 -3.16 -2.50
CA GLU A 28 15.31 -2.83 -1.90
C GLU A 28 15.27 -2.99 -0.38
N ARG A 29 14.22 -2.45 0.27
CA ARG A 29 14.01 -2.56 1.71
C ARG A 29 13.86 -4.01 2.15
N THR A 30 13.08 -4.81 1.43
CA THR A 30 12.87 -6.23 1.77
C THR A 30 14.17 -7.03 1.68
N LEU A 31 14.98 -6.81 0.64
CA LEU A 31 16.29 -7.46 0.49
C LEU A 31 17.26 -7.02 1.58
N LEU A 32 17.28 -5.74 1.90
CA LEU A 32 18.10 -5.17 2.97
C LEU A 32 17.74 -5.77 4.33
N ASN A 33 16.46 -5.81 4.67
CA ASN A 33 15.96 -6.37 5.93
C ASN A 33 16.28 -7.86 6.07
N ARG A 34 16.15 -8.63 4.98
CA ARG A 34 16.56 -10.05 4.98
C ARG A 34 18.05 -10.22 5.25
N ASN A 35 18.88 -9.37 4.64
CA ASN A 35 20.33 -9.40 4.86
C ASN A 35 20.69 -9.00 6.30
N LEU A 36 20.08 -7.92 6.80
CA LEU A 36 20.25 -7.45 8.16
C LEU A 36 19.86 -8.53 9.18
N LEU A 37 18.72 -9.21 8.97
CA LEU A 37 18.26 -10.30 9.83
C LEU A 37 19.25 -11.46 9.83
N ALA A 38 19.70 -11.91 8.66
CA ALA A 38 20.65 -13.01 8.53
C ALA A 38 22.00 -12.71 9.23
N LYS A 39 22.52 -11.50 9.07
CA LYS A 39 23.74 -11.07 9.76
C LYS A 39 23.53 -10.89 11.26
N SER A 40 22.39 -10.36 11.68
CA SER A 40 22.08 -10.19 13.11
C SER A 40 21.93 -11.53 13.83
N ASP A 41 21.30 -12.53 13.19
CA ASP A 41 21.22 -13.90 13.71
C ASP A 41 22.61 -14.53 13.81
N ARG A 42 23.46 -14.39 12.77
CA ARG A 42 24.84 -14.85 12.83
C ARG A 42 25.65 -14.17 13.94
N TYR A 43 25.50 -12.85 14.09
CA TYR A 43 26.13 -12.09 15.16
C TYR A 43 25.72 -12.64 16.54
N ALA A 44 24.43 -12.88 16.77
CA ALA A 44 23.93 -13.43 18.04
C ALA A 44 24.48 -14.84 18.32
N ARG A 45 24.53 -15.71 17.29
CA ARG A 45 25.13 -17.05 17.42
C ARG A 45 26.61 -16.99 17.76
N LEU A 46 27.36 -16.12 17.07
CA LEU A 46 28.80 -15.97 17.28
C LEU A 46 29.10 -15.33 18.65
N GLN A 47 28.30 -14.36 19.08
CA GLN A 47 28.39 -13.77 20.40
C GLN A 47 28.17 -14.83 21.49
N ASN A 48 27.12 -15.64 21.36
CA ASN A 48 26.86 -16.74 22.30
C ASN A 48 28.00 -17.78 22.29
N PHE A 49 28.58 -18.09 21.12
CA PHE A 49 29.75 -18.98 21.03
C PHE A 49 30.99 -18.42 21.77
N ILE A 50 31.22 -17.10 21.69
CA ILE A 50 32.31 -16.44 22.42
C ILE A 50 32.07 -16.44 23.93
N GLU A 51 30.84 -16.17 24.35
CA GLU A 51 30.45 -16.10 25.77
C GLU A 51 30.38 -17.49 26.42
N ASN A 52 29.92 -18.52 25.69
CA ASN A 52 29.71 -19.88 26.17
C ASN A 52 30.34 -20.96 25.26
N PRO A 53 31.69 -21.06 25.16
CA PRO A 53 32.35 -21.93 24.17
C PRO A 53 32.09 -23.43 24.32
N GLN A 54 31.65 -23.89 25.50
CA GLN A 54 31.40 -25.31 25.79
C GLN A 54 29.93 -25.71 25.61
N ALA A 55 29.01 -24.75 25.60
CA ALA A 55 27.56 -24.99 25.50
C ALA A 55 26.99 -24.60 24.13
N ALA A 56 27.72 -23.78 23.36
CA ALA A 56 27.30 -23.36 22.03
C ALA A 56 27.60 -24.42 20.97
N SER A 57 26.69 -24.56 20.00
CA SER A 57 26.96 -25.35 18.79
C SER A 57 28.13 -24.72 18.00
N PRO A 58 28.97 -25.53 17.31
CA PRO A 58 30.02 -25.01 16.45
C PRO A 58 29.46 -24.01 15.43
N VAL A 59 30.07 -22.83 15.33
CA VAL A 59 29.70 -21.82 14.32
C VAL A 59 30.61 -22.01 13.11
N GLN A 60 30.01 -22.14 11.93
CA GLN A 60 30.74 -22.36 10.68
C GLN A 60 30.94 -21.05 9.92
N ASN A 61 32.07 -20.96 9.20
CA ASN A 61 32.37 -19.87 8.29
C ASN A 61 31.63 -20.04 6.94
N ALA A 62 31.88 -19.13 5.99
CA ALA A 62 31.23 -19.18 4.67
C ALA A 62 31.60 -20.44 3.86
N GLU A 63 32.76 -21.05 4.13
CA GLU A 63 33.22 -22.29 3.50
C GLU A 63 32.77 -23.56 4.26
N GLY A 64 31.96 -23.42 5.32
CA GLY A 64 31.48 -24.53 6.13
C GLY A 64 32.49 -25.09 7.14
N ALA A 65 33.64 -24.42 7.33
CA ALA A 65 34.64 -24.79 8.33
C ALA A 65 34.31 -24.20 9.70
N ASP A 66 34.55 -24.97 10.76
CA ASP A 66 34.31 -24.52 12.14
C ASP A 66 35.24 -23.36 12.52
N ILE A 67 34.65 -22.30 13.05
CA ILE A 67 35.37 -21.10 13.48
C ILE A 67 36.04 -21.38 14.82
N SER A 68 37.34 -21.10 14.91
CA SER A 68 38.06 -21.21 16.19
C SER A 68 37.71 -20.05 17.13
N LYS A 69 37.87 -20.28 18.44
CA LYS A 69 37.69 -19.23 19.48
C LYS A 69 38.54 -17.97 19.27
N TYR A 70 39.63 -18.07 18.52
CA TYR A 70 40.52 -16.93 18.24
C TYR A 70 40.07 -16.13 17.02
N GLN A 71 39.37 -16.76 16.08
CA GLN A 71 38.82 -16.10 14.89
C GLN A 71 37.47 -15.44 15.18
N ALA A 72 36.68 -16.03 16.09
CA ALA A 72 35.33 -15.55 16.41
C ALA A 72 35.26 -14.06 16.79
N PRO A 73 36.14 -13.48 17.64
CA PRO A 73 36.05 -12.05 17.98
C PRO A 73 36.29 -11.11 16.80
N ASN A 74 37.19 -11.47 15.88
CA ASN A 74 37.45 -10.67 14.69
C ASN A 74 36.26 -10.69 13.73
N GLU A 75 35.67 -11.87 13.53
CA GLU A 75 34.47 -12.01 12.70
C GLU A 75 33.26 -11.29 13.31
N LEU A 76 33.09 -11.34 14.63
CA LEU A 76 32.04 -10.62 15.35
C LEU A 76 32.15 -9.10 15.10
N LYS A 77 33.38 -8.56 15.16
CA LYS A 77 33.64 -7.14 14.89
C LYS A 77 33.29 -6.77 13.44
N LEU A 78 33.69 -7.58 12.46
CA LEU A 78 33.36 -7.35 11.05
C LEU A 78 31.84 -7.38 10.82
N LEU A 79 31.14 -8.37 11.40
CA LEU A 79 29.69 -8.44 11.34
C LEU A 79 29.02 -7.22 11.98
N GLN A 80 29.55 -6.72 13.10
CA GLN A 80 29.04 -5.52 13.75
C GLN A 80 29.16 -4.29 12.85
N GLU A 81 30.28 -4.12 12.16
CA GLU A 81 30.50 -3.04 11.18
C GLU A 81 29.51 -3.17 10.02
N GLU A 82 29.38 -4.35 9.42
CA GLU A 82 28.42 -4.61 8.33
C GLU A 82 26.96 -4.36 8.74
N ILE A 83 26.55 -4.82 9.92
CA ILE A 83 25.20 -4.57 10.47
C ILE A 83 24.98 -3.07 10.65
N SER A 84 26.00 -2.34 11.10
CA SER A 84 25.92 -0.89 11.29
C SER A 84 25.76 -0.16 9.94
N ASP A 85 26.50 -0.58 8.92
CA ASP A 85 26.38 -0.04 7.56
C ASP A 85 25.01 -0.33 6.94
N LEU A 86 24.49 -1.55 7.10
CA LEU A 86 23.15 -1.91 6.63
C LEU A 86 22.06 -1.08 7.32
N LYS A 87 22.17 -0.84 8.63
CA LYS A 87 21.24 0.04 9.37
C LYS A 87 21.32 1.49 8.90
N LEU A 88 22.51 1.96 8.54
CA LEU A 88 22.68 3.29 7.98
C LEU A 88 22.01 3.40 6.60
N THR A 89 22.15 2.38 5.75
CA THR A 89 21.46 2.30 4.46
C THR A 89 19.95 2.24 4.63
N GLU A 90 19.44 1.46 5.58
CA GLU A 90 18.00 1.39 5.90
C GLU A 90 17.46 2.76 6.28
N LYS A 91 18.19 3.48 7.15
CA LYS A 91 17.86 4.85 7.53
C LYS A 91 17.85 5.79 6.31
N LYS A 92 18.86 5.71 5.44
CA LYS A 92 18.93 6.54 4.22
C LYS A 92 17.72 6.32 3.32
N ILE A 93 17.32 5.08 3.08
CA ILE A 93 16.15 4.76 2.24
C ILE A 93 14.86 5.27 2.89
N ARG A 94 14.70 5.07 4.21
CA ARG A 94 13.51 5.53 4.93
C ARG A 94 13.35 7.05 4.85
N ASP A 95 14.45 7.76 5.08
CA ASP A 95 14.51 9.21 5.19
C ASP A 95 14.66 9.90 3.80
N ASP A 96 14.76 9.12 2.72
CA ASP A 96 14.80 9.64 1.34
C ASP A 96 13.44 10.25 0.96
N VAL A 97 13.47 11.54 0.61
CA VAL A 97 12.31 12.31 0.18
C VAL A 97 11.95 12.05 -1.29
N HIS A 98 12.88 11.51 -2.07
CA HIS A 98 12.71 11.23 -3.50
C HIS A 98 12.42 9.76 -3.80
N LYS A 99 12.22 8.93 -2.76
CA LYS A 99 11.84 7.53 -2.95
C LYS A 99 10.53 7.45 -3.73
N LYS A 100 10.45 6.47 -4.61
CA LYS A 100 9.29 6.25 -5.48
C LYS A 100 8.83 4.80 -5.42
N ILE A 101 7.63 4.56 -5.93
CA ILE A 101 7.07 3.23 -6.13
C ILE A 101 7.32 2.85 -7.58
N SER A 102 8.18 1.87 -7.83
CA SER A 102 8.34 1.31 -9.18
C SER A 102 7.34 0.17 -9.42
N ILE A 103 7.16 -0.22 -10.68
CA ILE A 103 6.39 -1.43 -11.06
C ILE A 103 6.86 -2.67 -10.29
N ARG A 104 8.18 -2.79 -10.05
CA ARG A 104 8.77 -3.94 -9.34
C ARG A 104 8.43 -3.91 -7.85
N ASP A 105 8.39 -2.73 -7.26
CA ASP A 105 8.03 -2.55 -5.86
C ASP A 105 6.55 -2.87 -5.64
N LEU A 106 5.68 -2.37 -6.53
CA LEU A 106 4.26 -2.67 -6.50
C LEU A 106 4.00 -4.19 -6.67
N ASP A 107 4.66 -4.85 -7.63
CA ASP A 107 4.55 -6.30 -7.84
C ASP A 107 4.93 -7.10 -6.59
N ALA A 108 6.08 -6.78 -5.99
CA ALA A 108 6.56 -7.46 -4.80
C ALA A 108 5.64 -7.25 -3.59
N ALA A 109 5.16 -6.01 -3.40
CA ALA A 109 4.23 -5.68 -2.32
C ALA A 109 2.88 -6.41 -2.50
N LEU A 110 2.31 -6.41 -3.70
CA LEU A 110 1.04 -7.09 -3.98
C LEU A 110 1.14 -8.61 -3.78
N LYS A 111 2.28 -9.21 -4.17
CA LYS A 111 2.56 -10.63 -3.90
C LYS A 111 2.61 -10.92 -2.40
N SER A 112 3.17 -10.02 -1.60
CA SER A 112 3.19 -10.16 -0.14
C SER A 112 1.78 -10.09 0.49
N LEU A 113 0.85 -9.37 -0.14
CA LEU A 113 -0.57 -9.29 0.22
C LEU A 113 -1.41 -10.42 -0.39
N GLY A 114 -0.79 -11.39 -1.06
CA GLY A 114 -1.48 -12.55 -1.64
C GLY A 114 -2.11 -12.32 -3.01
N ARG A 115 -1.86 -11.18 -3.67
CA ARG A 115 -2.36 -10.89 -5.03
C ARG A 115 -1.24 -10.99 -6.06
N VAL A 116 -1.43 -11.84 -7.06
CA VAL A 116 -0.54 -11.91 -8.22
C VAL A 116 -1.17 -11.13 -9.37
N CYS A 117 -0.43 -10.14 -9.88
CA CYS A 117 -0.83 -9.36 -11.06
C CYS A 117 0.10 -9.67 -12.24
N THR A 118 -0.43 -9.50 -13.45
CA THR A 118 0.36 -9.50 -14.67
C THR A 118 1.16 -8.21 -14.79
N LYS A 119 2.27 -8.24 -15.54
CA LYS A 119 3.06 -7.03 -15.83
C LYS A 119 2.21 -5.91 -16.41
N LYS A 120 1.27 -6.25 -17.30
CA LYS A 120 0.42 -5.29 -17.99
C LYS A 120 -0.54 -4.58 -17.01
N GLU A 121 -1.14 -5.32 -16.08
CA GLU A 121 -1.98 -4.72 -15.03
C GLU A 121 -1.18 -3.76 -14.15
N LEU A 122 0.03 -4.13 -13.77
CA LEU A 122 0.91 -3.27 -12.97
C LEU A 122 1.34 -2.01 -13.73
N GLU A 123 1.68 -2.15 -15.02
CA GLU A 123 2.00 -1.02 -15.90
C GLU A 123 0.81 -0.06 -16.01
N TYR A 124 -0.42 -0.58 -16.16
CA TYR A 124 -1.62 0.25 -16.16
C TYR A 124 -1.83 0.97 -14.83
N MET A 125 -1.71 0.29 -13.69
CA MET A 125 -1.88 0.91 -12.37
C MET A 125 -0.92 2.06 -12.13
N ILE A 126 0.34 1.94 -12.57
CA ILE A 126 1.32 3.02 -12.46
C ILE A 126 0.99 4.14 -13.46
N TRP A 127 0.70 3.79 -14.71
CA TRP A 127 0.41 4.76 -15.78
C TRP A 127 -0.82 5.64 -15.50
N GLU A 128 -1.82 5.12 -14.77
CA GLU A 128 -2.99 5.90 -14.35
C GLU A 128 -2.68 7.08 -13.42
N VAL A 129 -1.52 7.04 -12.76
CA VAL A 129 -1.14 7.95 -11.67
C VAL A 129 0.13 8.74 -11.96
N ASP A 130 0.99 8.22 -12.84
CA ASP A 130 2.25 8.81 -13.28
C ASP A 130 2.00 10.04 -14.17
N GLU A 131 1.98 11.22 -13.55
CA GLU A 131 1.71 12.51 -14.22
C GLU A 131 2.97 13.04 -14.93
N ASN A 132 4.16 12.66 -14.46
CA ASN A 132 5.44 13.12 -15.00
C ASN A 132 6.06 12.17 -16.05
N LEU A 133 5.47 10.98 -16.25
CA LEU A 133 5.87 9.92 -17.19
C LEU A 133 7.24 9.29 -16.91
N ASP A 134 7.65 9.20 -15.64
CA ASP A 134 8.91 8.55 -15.23
C ASP A 134 8.77 7.04 -14.93
N GLN A 135 7.57 6.48 -15.13
CA GLN A 135 7.22 5.08 -14.91
C GLN A 135 7.31 4.64 -13.43
N CYS A 136 7.33 5.60 -12.53
CA CYS A 136 7.24 5.41 -11.10
C CYS A 136 6.13 6.30 -10.52
N VAL A 137 5.84 6.14 -9.24
CA VAL A 137 4.92 7.02 -8.52
C VAL A 137 5.64 7.63 -7.33
N ASP A 138 5.75 8.95 -7.30
CA ASP A 138 6.25 9.69 -6.14
C ASP A 138 5.13 10.08 -5.15
N TRP A 139 5.50 10.76 -4.07
CA TRP A 139 4.58 11.08 -2.99
C TRP A 139 3.47 12.04 -3.46
N GLU A 140 3.82 13.02 -4.28
CA GLU A 140 2.89 14.01 -4.81
C GLU A 140 1.84 13.35 -5.72
N GLU A 141 2.27 12.48 -6.63
CA GLU A 141 1.39 11.70 -7.51
C GLU A 141 0.48 10.75 -6.72
N PHE A 142 1.06 10.06 -5.73
CA PHE A 142 0.33 9.15 -4.85
C PHE A 142 -0.77 9.88 -4.06
N GLN A 143 -0.46 11.05 -3.51
CA GLN A 143 -1.41 11.88 -2.79
C GLN A 143 -2.50 12.42 -3.73
N LEU A 144 -2.12 12.90 -4.91
CA LEU A 144 -3.04 13.45 -5.90
C LEU A 144 -4.06 12.41 -6.36
N MET A 145 -3.62 11.18 -6.68
CA MET A 145 -4.52 10.09 -7.04
C MET A 145 -5.54 9.79 -5.95
N PHE A 146 -5.10 9.79 -4.69
CA PHE A 146 -5.99 9.49 -3.56
C PHE A 146 -7.00 10.61 -3.32
N GLU A 147 -6.58 11.88 -3.42
CA GLU A 147 -7.45 13.05 -3.27
C GLU A 147 -8.49 13.13 -4.40
N ARG A 148 -8.08 12.89 -5.65
CA ARG A 148 -8.98 12.87 -6.81
C ARG A 148 -10.05 11.80 -6.67
N ASN A 149 -9.67 10.58 -6.30
CA ASN A 149 -10.64 9.49 -6.10
C ASN A 149 -11.58 9.73 -4.91
N THR A 150 -11.07 10.28 -3.81
CA THR A 150 -11.89 10.53 -2.60
C THR A 150 -12.92 11.65 -2.84
N THR A 151 -12.62 12.60 -3.71
CA THR A 151 -13.51 13.71 -4.07
C THR A 151 -14.29 13.48 -5.37
N ASP A 152 -14.08 12.35 -6.06
CA ASP A 152 -14.72 12.06 -7.33
C ASP A 152 -16.24 11.87 -7.16
N GLN A 153 -17.00 12.71 -7.84
CA GLN A 153 -18.46 12.63 -7.91
C GLN A 153 -18.94 12.00 -9.22
N THR A 154 -18.06 11.92 -10.22
CA THR A 154 -18.36 11.44 -11.56
C THR A 154 -18.24 9.93 -11.67
N GLY A 155 -17.38 9.33 -10.83
CA GLY A 155 -17.01 7.93 -10.96
C GLY A 155 -16.25 7.70 -12.26
N LEU A 156 -15.43 8.66 -12.69
CA LEU A 156 -14.60 8.58 -13.89
C LEU A 156 -13.12 8.55 -13.57
N GLU A 157 -12.70 8.92 -12.35
CA GLU A 157 -11.29 8.87 -11.95
C GLU A 157 -10.76 7.42 -11.97
N PRO A 158 -9.53 7.20 -12.50
CA PRO A 158 -8.88 5.90 -12.44
C PRO A 158 -8.70 5.44 -11.00
N PHE A 159 -9.02 4.18 -10.72
CA PHE A 159 -9.26 3.74 -9.35
C PHE A 159 -8.62 2.38 -9.00
N GLU A 160 -7.87 1.76 -9.92
CA GLU A 160 -7.27 0.45 -9.64
C GLU A 160 -6.20 0.54 -8.55
N LEU A 161 -5.23 1.45 -8.71
CA LEU A 161 -4.22 1.68 -7.68
C LEU A 161 -4.84 2.29 -6.42
N PHE A 162 -5.84 3.17 -6.57
CA PHE A 162 -6.58 3.74 -5.45
C PHE A 162 -7.20 2.67 -4.55
N ASN A 163 -7.91 1.69 -5.12
CA ASN A 163 -8.56 0.64 -4.33
C ASN A 163 -7.55 -0.18 -3.52
N ILE A 164 -6.40 -0.51 -4.11
CA ILE A 164 -5.34 -1.22 -3.42
C ILE A 164 -4.81 -0.38 -2.26
N VAL A 165 -4.51 0.89 -2.52
CA VAL A 165 -4.00 1.82 -1.49
C VAL A 165 -5.02 1.99 -0.38
N GLN A 166 -6.30 2.16 -0.72
CA GLN A 166 -7.40 2.27 0.23
C GLN A 166 -7.48 1.04 1.14
N PHE A 167 -7.37 -0.17 0.58
CA PHE A 167 -7.28 -1.40 1.37
C PHE A 167 -6.12 -1.35 2.36
N MET A 168 -4.93 -0.95 1.91
CA MET A 168 -3.74 -0.86 2.75
C MET A 168 -3.83 0.25 3.82
N THR A 169 -4.66 1.28 3.62
CA THR A 169 -4.92 2.27 4.68
C THR A 169 -5.72 1.67 5.83
N TYR A 170 -6.60 0.68 5.57
CA TYR A 170 -7.30 -0.07 6.61
C TYR A 170 -6.40 -1.15 7.24
N ASP A 171 -5.55 -1.80 6.45
CA ASP A 171 -4.60 -2.81 6.92
C ASP A 171 -3.38 -2.14 7.61
N GLU A 172 -3.53 -1.81 8.90
CA GLU A 172 -2.51 -1.09 9.67
C GLU A 172 -1.17 -1.85 9.74
N ASP A 173 -1.23 -3.17 9.86
CA ASP A 173 -0.09 -4.07 10.04
C ASP A 173 0.35 -4.80 8.76
N PHE A 174 -0.33 -4.57 7.64
CA PHE A 174 -0.07 -5.20 6.35
C PHE A 174 -0.19 -6.74 6.40
N LYS A 175 -1.16 -7.25 7.16
CA LYS A 175 -1.43 -8.69 7.33
C LYS A 175 -2.14 -9.33 6.12
N GLY A 176 -2.53 -8.55 5.13
CA GLY A 176 -3.18 -9.01 3.89
C GLY A 176 -4.68 -9.23 4.00
N HIS A 177 -5.28 -8.87 5.13
CA HIS A 177 -6.71 -8.93 5.37
C HIS A 177 -7.14 -7.84 6.34
N ILE A 178 -8.39 -7.40 6.25
CA ILE A 178 -8.97 -6.35 7.10
C ILE A 178 -10.24 -6.84 7.75
N THR A 179 -10.51 -6.37 8.96
CA THR A 179 -11.72 -6.65 9.72
C THR A 179 -12.68 -5.46 9.70
N GLU A 180 -13.90 -5.65 10.20
CA GLU A 180 -14.83 -4.55 10.39
C GLU A 180 -14.21 -3.43 11.23
N ASP A 181 -13.56 -3.79 12.34
CA ASP A 181 -12.91 -2.84 13.25
C ASP A 181 -11.81 -2.04 12.55
N ASP A 182 -10.99 -2.68 11.71
CA ASP A 182 -9.93 -2.02 10.92
C ASP A 182 -10.50 -0.93 9.98
N THR A 183 -11.75 -1.10 9.51
CA THR A 183 -12.38 -0.16 8.56
C THR A 183 -13.26 0.90 9.23
N MET A 184 -13.77 0.65 10.44
CA MET A 184 -14.75 1.49 11.15
C MET A 184 -14.29 2.94 11.27
N SER A 185 -13.08 3.15 11.80
CA SER A 185 -12.56 4.49 12.12
C SER A 185 -12.48 5.37 10.86
N THR A 186 -11.87 4.83 9.82
CA THR A 186 -11.66 5.54 8.55
C THR A 186 -12.97 5.81 7.82
N LEU A 187 -13.89 4.84 7.78
CA LEU A 187 -15.20 5.04 7.15
C LEU A 187 -16.06 6.05 7.92
N PHE A 188 -16.00 6.04 9.26
CA PHE A 188 -16.71 7.00 10.09
C PHE A 188 -16.18 8.42 9.87
N ALA A 189 -14.86 8.58 9.82
CA ALA A 189 -14.23 9.87 9.56
C ALA A 189 -14.61 10.44 8.18
N ARG A 190 -14.70 9.59 7.15
CA ARG A 190 -14.96 10.02 5.77
C ARG A 190 -16.44 10.23 5.46
N HIS A 191 -17.31 9.35 5.93
CA HIS A 191 -18.72 9.32 5.52
C HIS A 191 -19.69 9.74 6.63
N GLY A 192 -19.21 9.87 7.86
CA GLY A 192 -20.02 10.16 9.03
C GLY A 192 -20.88 8.97 9.47
N ARG A 193 -21.51 9.12 10.64
CA ARG A 193 -22.34 8.08 11.26
C ARG A 193 -23.47 7.59 10.35
N GLU A 194 -24.11 8.50 9.62
CA GLU A 194 -25.31 8.22 8.82
C GLU A 194 -25.04 7.28 7.65
N ASN A 195 -23.84 7.34 7.07
CA ASN A 195 -23.46 6.51 5.92
C ASN A 195 -22.54 5.34 6.28
N LEU A 196 -22.06 5.25 7.53
CA LEU A 196 -21.14 4.19 7.96
C LEU A 196 -21.74 2.79 7.72
N GLU A 197 -22.96 2.55 8.18
CA GLU A 197 -23.63 1.25 8.03
C GLU A 197 -23.81 0.86 6.56
N LEU A 198 -24.11 1.84 5.70
CA LEU A 198 -24.21 1.61 4.26
C LEU A 198 -22.86 1.19 3.66
N GLN A 199 -21.76 1.81 4.07
CA GLN A 199 -20.42 1.43 3.59
C GLN A 199 -19.99 0.06 4.14
N MET A 200 -20.28 -0.23 5.41
CA MET A 200 -20.00 -1.55 5.99
C MET A 200 -20.77 -2.66 5.28
N ASN A 201 -22.06 -2.44 5.02
CA ASN A 201 -22.87 -3.41 4.28
C ASN A 201 -22.37 -3.61 2.84
N LYS A 202 -21.76 -2.60 2.21
CA LYS A 202 -21.14 -2.76 0.89
C LYS A 202 -19.88 -3.61 0.93
N LEU A 203 -19.03 -3.44 1.94
CA LEU A 203 -17.75 -4.13 2.04
C LEU A 203 -17.90 -5.55 2.63
N PHE A 204 -18.71 -5.71 3.66
CA PHE A 204 -18.83 -6.95 4.44
C PHE A 204 -20.19 -7.64 4.31
N GLY A 205 -21.22 -6.99 3.74
CA GLY A 205 -22.61 -7.46 3.81
C GLY A 205 -22.90 -8.81 3.15
N ASP A 206 -22.16 -9.20 2.11
CA ASP A 206 -22.32 -10.52 1.48
C ASP A 206 -21.44 -11.60 2.14
N GLN A 207 -20.34 -11.23 2.78
CA GLN A 207 -19.50 -12.15 3.56
C GLN A 207 -20.14 -12.49 4.92
N LEU A 208 -20.83 -11.52 5.53
CA LEU A 208 -21.62 -11.70 6.75
C LEU A 208 -22.77 -12.72 6.58
N LYS A 209 -23.34 -12.83 5.37
CA LYS A 209 -24.42 -13.79 5.06
C LYS A 209 -23.90 -15.22 4.86
N SER A 210 -22.61 -15.38 4.59
CA SER A 210 -21.97 -16.69 4.51
C SER A 210 -21.69 -17.17 5.94
N ALA A 211 -22.72 -17.78 6.52
CA ALA A 211 -22.81 -18.26 7.90
C ALA A 211 -21.46 -18.70 8.52
N GLY A 212 -20.87 -17.83 9.34
CA GLY A 212 -19.70 -18.13 10.17
C GLY A 212 -18.37 -17.49 9.76
N GLY A 213 -18.33 -16.58 8.78
CA GLY A 213 -17.10 -15.84 8.46
C GLY A 213 -16.66 -14.92 9.60
N GLU A 214 -15.37 -14.92 9.95
CA GLU A 214 -14.76 -14.11 11.04
C GLU A 214 -14.82 -12.58 10.83
N GLY A 215 -15.65 -12.07 9.91
CA GLY A 215 -15.66 -10.64 9.55
C GLY A 215 -14.36 -10.19 8.89
N ILE A 216 -13.62 -11.12 8.28
CA ILE A 216 -12.32 -10.87 7.64
C ILE A 216 -12.51 -10.71 6.12
N LEU A 217 -11.86 -9.70 5.56
CA LEU A 217 -11.89 -9.35 4.14
C LEU A 217 -10.46 -9.33 3.58
N THR A 218 -10.14 -10.28 2.70
CA THR A 218 -8.85 -10.28 1.97
C THR A 218 -8.81 -9.22 0.88
N LEU A 219 -7.61 -8.87 0.39
CA LEU A 219 -7.46 -7.90 -0.70
C LEU A 219 -8.29 -8.28 -1.95
N GLU A 220 -8.28 -9.55 -2.35
CA GLU A 220 -9.04 -9.99 -3.54
C GLU A 220 -10.55 -9.82 -3.35
N GLN A 221 -11.06 -10.17 -2.17
CA GLN A 221 -12.48 -10.03 -1.85
C GLN A 221 -12.87 -8.54 -1.74
N TYR A 222 -12.02 -7.71 -1.15
CA TYR A 222 -12.21 -6.26 -1.09
C TYR A 222 -12.32 -5.69 -2.50
N LEU A 223 -11.34 -5.98 -3.37
CA LEU A 223 -11.34 -5.50 -4.76
C LEU A 223 -12.61 -5.93 -5.49
N ARG A 224 -13.07 -7.18 -5.32
CA ARG A 224 -14.34 -7.64 -5.89
C ARG A 224 -15.54 -6.81 -5.44
N ALA A 225 -15.57 -6.37 -4.18
CA ALA A 225 -16.63 -5.53 -3.63
C ALA A 225 -16.60 -4.09 -4.18
N VAL A 226 -15.40 -3.53 -4.38
CA VAL A 226 -15.23 -2.12 -4.80
C VAL A 226 -15.03 -1.90 -6.30
N SER A 227 -14.72 -2.94 -7.08
CA SER A 227 -14.47 -2.84 -8.52
C SER A 227 -15.72 -2.61 -9.38
N VAL A 228 -16.92 -2.65 -8.80
CA VAL A 228 -18.18 -2.41 -9.53
C VAL A 228 -18.50 -0.91 -9.55
N ARG A 229 -18.29 -0.25 -10.70
CA ARG A 229 -18.72 1.15 -10.91
C ARG A 229 -20.25 1.24 -11.02
N GLN A 230 -20.84 2.18 -10.27
CA GLN A 230 -22.13 2.76 -10.61
C GLN A 230 -21.87 4.17 -11.17
N VAL A 231 -21.86 4.31 -12.50
CA VAL A 231 -21.75 5.63 -13.13
C VAL A 231 -23.00 6.43 -12.75
N LYS A 232 -22.81 7.58 -12.09
CA LYS A 232 -23.93 8.47 -11.76
C LYS A 232 -24.34 9.19 -13.05
N SER A 233 -25.51 8.84 -13.58
CA SER A 233 -26.19 9.58 -14.66
C SER A 233 -26.25 11.07 -14.29
N LYS A 234 -25.62 11.93 -15.08
CA LYS A 234 -25.88 13.37 -15.04
C LYS A 234 -26.93 13.69 -16.11
N ASP A 235 -28.03 14.30 -15.71
CA ASP A 235 -28.96 14.93 -16.65
C ASP A 235 -28.24 16.12 -17.30
N ILE A 236 -27.80 15.96 -18.55
CA ILE A 236 -27.17 17.03 -19.32
C ILE A 236 -28.28 17.88 -19.93
N GLU A 237 -28.63 19.00 -19.31
CA GLU A 237 -29.47 20.02 -19.95
C GLU A 237 -28.61 20.84 -20.93
N TYR A 238 -28.94 20.77 -22.22
CA TYR A 238 -28.37 21.64 -23.24
C TYR A 238 -29.45 22.48 -23.92
N THR A 239 -29.12 23.72 -24.23
CA THR A 239 -29.98 24.63 -24.98
C THR A 239 -29.59 24.61 -26.44
N VAL A 240 -30.47 24.14 -27.32
CA VAL A 240 -30.28 24.23 -28.76
C VAL A 240 -30.80 25.58 -29.24
N THR A 241 -29.90 26.48 -29.63
CA THR A 241 -30.27 27.75 -30.26
C THR A 241 -30.31 27.55 -31.77
N THR A 242 -31.45 27.10 -32.30
CA THR A 242 -31.75 27.24 -33.74
C THR A 242 -32.37 28.61 -33.98
N GLY A 243 -31.92 29.31 -35.03
CA GLY A 243 -32.05 30.75 -35.29
C GLY A 243 -33.43 31.42 -35.38
N SER A 244 -34.47 30.95 -34.69
CA SER A 244 -35.62 31.79 -34.35
C SER A 244 -36.49 31.29 -33.18
N MET A 245 -36.16 30.19 -32.48
CA MET A 245 -36.92 29.75 -31.29
C MET A 245 -36.03 28.96 -30.32
N ILE A 246 -36.09 29.31 -29.02
CA ILE A 246 -35.47 28.54 -27.94
C ILE A 246 -36.41 27.37 -27.61
N LYS A 247 -35.97 26.13 -27.85
CA LYS A 247 -36.65 24.92 -27.36
C LYS A 247 -35.76 24.21 -26.35
N GLN A 248 -36.22 24.12 -25.10
CA GLN A 248 -35.62 23.22 -24.10
C GLN A 248 -36.03 21.79 -24.44
N THR A 249 -35.07 20.92 -24.73
CA THR A 249 -35.33 19.49 -24.98
C THR A 249 -34.50 18.70 -23.98
N LYS A 250 -35.16 17.87 -23.17
CA LYS A 250 -34.51 16.89 -22.30
C LYS A 250 -34.33 15.60 -23.08
N LEU A 251 -33.09 15.15 -23.24
CA LEU A 251 -32.78 13.82 -23.71
C LEU A 251 -32.08 13.08 -22.56
N SER A 252 -32.75 12.05 -22.06
CA SER A 252 -32.15 11.07 -21.16
C SER A 252 -31.42 10.05 -22.01
N GLU A 253 -30.10 10.16 -22.14
CA GLU A 253 -29.29 9.10 -22.74
C GLU A 253 -28.76 8.18 -21.64
N THR A 254 -29.05 6.90 -21.79
CA THR A 254 -28.40 5.84 -21.03
C THR A 254 -27.11 5.51 -21.76
N VAL A 255 -25.96 5.73 -21.12
CA VAL A 255 -24.66 5.22 -21.60
C VAL A 255 -24.35 3.93 -20.87
#